data_AF-A0AAV3ZEJ8-F1
#
_entry.id   AF-A0AAV3ZEJ8-F1
#
_cell.length_a   1.000
_cell.length_b   1.000
_cell.length_c   1.000
_cell.angle_alpha   90.00
_cell.angle_beta   90.00
_cell.angle_gamma   90.00
#
_symmetry.space_group_name_H-M   'P 1'
#
loop_
_entity.id
_entity.type
_entity.pdbx_description
1 polymer ?
#
loop_
_entity_poly.entity_id
_entity_poly.type
_entity_poly.pdbx_seq_one_letter_code
_entity_poly.pdbx_strand_id
1 'polypeptide(L)'
;MTTNNSIDGGLEEAFPQQILSYELYPYLRSLFCILSLMFSVPAVCFNAINILIFCTIGATDSITVCFLYLAVCDFCTMVSLSVGAFFTLFFSLRVPGSQNLATYTFASAVVHGLFSDLASATTTYIALQRGLCVAWPFLTRYAFTRNRSLAVLIVITVVLLGCGMPRAVTFRFIKVPDPNNNASQIAVAQFFEIHDNFKTLYLIFVKFFMGFTQYIVISVCAVVIYIGMRSSMRLKSASRPSI
;
A
#
# COMPACT_ATOMS: atom_id res chain seq x y z
N MET A 1 -54.01 -42.64 -19.08
CA MET A 1 -53.75 -41.97 -17.79
C MET A 1 -52.23 -41.90 -17.65
N THR A 2 -51.62 -40.78 -18.10
CA THR A 2 -51.04 -39.71 -17.25
C THR A 2 -49.76 -40.20 -16.55
N THR A 3 -48.55 -39.66 -16.71
CA THR A 3 -48.04 -38.36 -17.22
C THR A 3 -46.53 -38.52 -17.38
N ASN A 4 -45.97 -38.24 -18.56
CA ASN A 4 -44.53 -38.03 -18.76
C ASN A 4 -44.23 -36.55 -18.50
N ASN A 5 -43.58 -36.26 -17.37
CA ASN A 5 -42.92 -34.99 -17.11
C ASN A 5 -41.44 -35.26 -16.83
N SER A 6 -40.63 -35.18 -17.88
CA SER A 6 -39.19 -34.97 -17.77
C SER A 6 -38.90 -33.59 -18.37
N ILE A 7 -39.22 -32.56 -17.61
CA ILE A 7 -38.65 -31.23 -17.78
C ILE A 7 -37.38 -31.25 -16.93
N ASP A 8 -36.25 -31.54 -17.54
CA ASP A 8 -34.94 -31.06 -17.07
C ASP A 8 -34.34 -30.24 -18.21
N GLY A 9 -34.97 -29.08 -18.40
CA GLY A 9 -34.33 -27.96 -19.07
C GLY A 9 -33.48 -27.20 -18.06
N GLY A 10 -32.23 -26.96 -18.44
CA GLY A 10 -31.54 -25.71 -18.15
C GLY A 10 -31.24 -25.42 -16.68
N LEU A 11 -30.04 -25.82 -16.26
CA LEU A 11 -29.10 -25.00 -15.47
C LEU A 11 -27.78 -25.76 -15.36
N GLU A 12 -27.19 -26.12 -16.50
CA GLU A 12 -25.72 -26.07 -16.59
C GLU A 12 -25.37 -24.59 -16.40
N GLU A 13 -25.24 -24.19 -15.13
CA GLU A 13 -24.63 -22.92 -14.78
C GLU A 13 -23.27 -22.88 -15.47
N ALA A 14 -23.19 -22.00 -16.46
CA ALA A 14 -21.98 -21.56 -17.09
C ALA A 14 -21.05 -21.01 -16.00
N PHE A 15 -20.30 -21.90 -15.35
CA PHE A 15 -19.18 -21.52 -14.53
C PHE A 15 -18.21 -20.77 -15.44
N PRO A 16 -17.88 -19.50 -15.13
CA PRO A 16 -17.03 -18.70 -15.99
C PRO A 16 -15.70 -19.43 -16.14
N GLN A 17 -15.36 -19.73 -17.40
CA GLN A 17 -14.10 -20.33 -17.81
C GLN A 17 -12.95 -19.77 -16.98
N GLN A 18 -12.18 -20.69 -16.42
CA GLN A 18 -10.90 -20.50 -15.76
C GLN A 18 -10.00 -19.53 -16.56
N ILE A 19 -10.08 -18.23 -16.27
CA ILE A 19 -9.51 -17.13 -17.09
C ILE A 19 -7.96 -17.19 -17.14
N LEU A 20 -7.34 -18.00 -16.28
CA LEU A 20 -5.90 -18.19 -16.24
C LEU A 20 -5.57 -19.68 -16.16
N SER A 21 -4.95 -20.24 -17.21
CA SER A 21 -4.42 -21.60 -17.18
C SER A 21 -3.52 -21.78 -15.95
N TYR A 22 -3.76 -22.83 -15.18
CA TYR A 22 -2.98 -23.17 -13.98
C TYR A 22 -1.47 -23.25 -14.27
N GLU A 23 -1.12 -23.65 -15.50
CA GLU A 23 0.25 -23.69 -16.03
C GLU A 23 0.91 -22.31 -16.14
N LEU A 24 0.15 -21.23 -16.37
CA LEU A 24 0.70 -19.88 -16.55
C LEU A 24 0.97 -19.17 -15.22
N TYR A 25 0.23 -19.53 -14.17
CA TYR A 25 0.35 -18.94 -12.83
C TYR A 25 1.79 -18.90 -12.27
N PRO A 26 2.60 -19.99 -12.29
CA PRO A 26 3.95 -19.96 -11.75
C PRO A 26 4.90 -19.03 -12.53
N TYR A 27 4.74 -18.92 -13.85
CA TYR A 27 5.53 -18.02 -14.68
C TYR A 27 5.21 -16.56 -14.39
N LEU A 28 3.92 -16.21 -14.33
CA LEU A 28 3.48 -14.87 -13.97
C LEU A 28 3.95 -14.48 -12.57
N ARG A 29 3.79 -15.37 -11.59
CA ARG A 29 4.24 -15.13 -10.21
C ARG A 29 5.74 -14.84 -10.17
N SER A 30 6.56 -15.64 -10.84
CA SER A 30 8.01 -15.46 -10.89
C SER A 30 8.39 -14.14 -11.56
N LEU A 31 7.73 -13.81 -12.69
CA LEU A 31 7.92 -12.53 -13.38
C LEU A 31 7.59 -11.34 -12.47
N PHE A 32 6.44 -11.36 -11.77
CA PHE A 32 6.07 -10.32 -10.82
C PHE A 32 7.07 -10.17 -9.68
N CYS A 33 7.63 -11.26 -9.16
CA CYS A 33 8.66 -11.21 -8.12
C CYS A 33 9.95 -10.57 -8.63
N ILE A 34 10.40 -10.92 -9.83
CA ILE A 34 11.61 -10.34 -10.43
C ILE A 34 11.41 -8.84 -10.65
N LEU A 35 10.29 -8.44 -11.25
CA LEU A 35 9.96 -7.01 -11.44
C LEU A 35 9.87 -6.28 -10.11
N SER A 36 9.24 -6.88 -9.10
CA SER A 36 9.13 -6.30 -7.77
C SER A 36 10.52 -6.02 -7.19
N LEU A 37 11.46 -6.97 -7.26
CA LEU A 37 12.83 -6.79 -6.78
C LEU A 37 13.60 -5.73 -7.57
N MET A 38 13.42 -5.68 -8.89
CA MET A 38 14.07 -4.68 -9.75
C MET A 38 13.70 -3.25 -9.36
N PHE A 39 12.44 -3.00 -8.97
CA PHE A 39 12.00 -1.67 -8.55
C PHE A 39 12.19 -1.42 -7.04
N SER A 40 11.97 -2.43 -6.20
CA SER A 40 11.99 -2.26 -4.75
C SER A 40 13.39 -2.02 -4.21
N VAL A 41 14.41 -2.73 -4.71
CA VAL A 41 15.78 -2.61 -4.19
C VAL A 41 16.37 -1.20 -4.41
N PRO A 42 16.31 -0.61 -5.62
CA PRO A 42 16.72 0.78 -5.81
C PRO A 42 15.88 1.75 -4.99
N ALA A 43 14.57 1.51 -4.87
CA ALA A 43 13.69 2.37 -4.09
C ALA A 43 14.04 2.37 -2.59
N VAL A 44 14.50 1.23 -2.04
CA VAL A 44 15.06 1.18 -0.67
C VAL A 44 16.27 2.11 -0.55
N CYS A 45 17.21 2.04 -1.49
CA CYS A 45 18.41 2.89 -1.47
C CYS A 45 18.07 4.39 -1.58
N PHE A 46 17.20 4.77 -2.52
CA PHE A 46 16.80 6.17 -2.69
C PHE A 46 16.05 6.71 -1.47
N ASN A 47 15.14 5.92 -0.88
CA ASN A 47 14.44 6.35 0.32
C ASN A 47 15.35 6.43 1.54
N ALA A 48 16.36 5.55 1.66
CA ALA A 48 17.38 5.67 2.69
C ALA A 48 18.18 6.97 2.55
N ILE A 49 18.57 7.34 1.33
CA ILE A 49 19.24 8.63 1.05
C ILE A 49 18.32 9.79 1.43
N ASN A 50 17.03 9.75 1.05
CA ASN A 50 16.06 10.79 1.42
C ASN A 50 15.96 10.95 2.94
N ILE A 51 15.89 9.85 3.70
CA ILE A 51 15.87 9.88 5.16
C ILE A 51 17.13 10.58 5.69
N LEU A 52 18.32 10.19 5.20
CA LEU A 52 19.59 10.80 5.62
C LEU A 52 19.62 12.30 5.33
N ILE A 53 19.19 12.71 4.13
CA ILE A 53 19.12 14.12 3.72
C ILE A 53 18.17 14.90 4.64
N PHE A 54 16.95 14.41 4.86
CA PHE A 54 15.98 15.10 5.70
C PHE A 54 16.39 15.16 7.18
N CYS A 55 17.06 14.11 7.68
CA CYS A 55 17.68 14.14 9.00
C CYS A 55 18.80 15.19 9.08
N THR A 56 19.59 15.35 8.02
CA THR A 56 20.72 16.31 7.96
C THR A 56 20.24 17.75 7.85
N ILE A 57 19.22 18.03 7.04
CA ILE A 57 18.60 19.36 6.92
C ILE A 57 17.99 19.81 8.25
N GLY A 58 17.55 18.84 9.06
CA GLY A 58 16.78 19.09 10.28
C GLY A 58 15.33 19.36 9.92
N ALA A 59 14.42 18.56 10.46
CA ALA A 59 12.98 18.67 10.20
C ALA A 59 12.38 19.89 10.93
N THR A 60 12.77 21.09 10.47
CA THR A 60 12.46 22.38 11.10
C THR A 60 11.07 22.88 10.72
N ASP A 61 10.63 22.59 9.51
CA ASP A 61 9.32 22.93 8.99
C ASP A 61 8.39 21.72 8.88
N SER A 62 7.09 22.01 8.84
CA SER A 62 6.02 21.01 8.74
C SER A 62 6.18 20.11 7.51
N ILE A 63 6.59 20.66 6.37
CA ILE A 63 6.70 19.92 5.12
C ILE A 63 7.87 18.93 5.18
N THR A 64 9.05 19.36 5.65
CA THR A 64 10.20 18.46 5.78
C THR A 64 9.90 17.30 6.73
N VAL A 65 9.14 17.52 7.81
CA VAL A 65 8.65 16.43 8.67
C VAL A 65 7.77 15.46 7.88
N CYS A 66 6.82 15.95 7.08
CA CYS A 66 5.95 15.10 6.27
C CYS A 66 6.74 14.30 5.22
N PHE A 67 7.73 14.90 4.56
CA PHE A 67 8.56 14.19 3.59
C PHE A 67 9.49 13.18 4.25
N LEU A 68 10.05 13.48 5.43
CA LEU A 68 10.81 12.51 6.21
C LEU A 68 9.92 11.31 6.57
N TYR A 69 8.72 11.57 7.08
CA TYR A 69 7.77 10.50 7.42
C TYR A 69 7.36 9.67 6.20
N LEU A 70 7.12 10.33 5.05
CA LEU A 70 6.83 9.66 3.79
C LEU A 70 8.00 8.76 3.35
N ALA A 71 9.23 9.26 3.40
CA ALA A 71 10.42 8.50 3.04
C ALA A 71 10.63 7.27 3.95
N VAL A 72 10.31 7.38 5.25
CA VAL A 72 10.31 6.24 6.18
C VAL A 72 9.24 5.21 5.79
N CYS A 73 8.02 5.65 5.48
CA CYS A 73 6.95 4.75 5.04
C CYS A 73 7.30 4.04 3.73
N ASP A 74 7.82 4.77 2.74
CA ASP A 74 8.24 4.20 1.45
C ASP A 74 9.41 3.24 1.62
N PHE A 75 10.40 3.58 2.46
CA PHE A 75 11.49 2.67 2.81
C PHE A 75 10.96 1.35 3.38
N CYS A 76 10.11 1.41 4.42
CA CYS A 76 9.53 0.21 5.03
C CYS A 76 8.66 -0.59 4.04
N THR A 77 7.89 0.10 3.19
CA THR A 77 7.07 -0.51 2.14
C THR A 77 7.93 -1.29 1.14
N MET A 78 9.04 -0.70 0.68
CA MET A 78 9.92 -1.30 -0.32
C MET A 78 10.81 -2.40 0.26
N VAL A 79 11.24 -2.28 1.53
CA VAL A 79 11.92 -3.37 2.24
C VAL A 79 10.98 -4.57 2.34
N SER A 80 9.74 -4.36 2.78
CA SER A 80 8.74 -5.44 2.91
C SER A 80 8.39 -6.06 1.56
N LEU A 81 8.32 -5.27 0.48
CA LEU A 81 8.12 -5.80 -0.87
C LEU A 81 9.31 -6.66 -1.31
N SER A 82 10.54 -6.18 -1.07
CA SER A 82 11.77 -6.89 -1.44
C SER A 82 11.88 -8.23 -0.72
N VAL A 83 11.64 -8.24 0.59
CA VAL A 83 11.67 -9.45 1.43
C VAL A 83 10.59 -10.45 0.98
N GLY A 84 9.36 -9.99 0.75
CA GLY A 84 8.27 -10.84 0.29
C GLY A 84 8.51 -11.43 -1.10
N ALA A 85 9.05 -10.64 -2.03
CA ALA A 85 9.40 -11.09 -3.38
C ALA A 85 10.57 -12.09 -3.36
N PHE A 86 11.58 -11.84 -2.53
CA PHE A 86 12.72 -12.75 -2.33
C PHE A 86 12.28 -14.11 -1.81
N PHE A 87 11.51 -14.15 -0.72
CA PHE A 87 11.01 -15.41 -0.16
C PHE A 87 10.08 -16.15 -1.12
N THR A 88 9.26 -15.42 -1.87
CA THR A 88 8.40 -16.02 -2.89
C THR A 88 9.20 -16.66 -4.01
N LEU A 89 10.27 -16.01 -4.48
CA LEU A 89 11.14 -16.53 -5.54
C LEU A 89 11.87 -17.80 -5.06
N PHE A 90 12.41 -17.80 -3.85
CA PHE A 90 13.08 -18.97 -3.26
C PHE A 90 12.14 -20.16 -3.07
N PHE A 91 10.88 -19.90 -2.69
CA PHE A 91 9.85 -20.93 -2.64
C PHE A 91 9.56 -21.52 -4.03
N SER A 92 9.43 -20.68 -5.07
CA SER A 92 9.22 -21.14 -6.44
C SER A 92 10.37 -21.99 -6.99
N LEU A 93 11.61 -21.70 -6.58
CA LEU A 93 12.80 -22.46 -6.97
C LEU A 93 13.01 -23.77 -6.17
N ARG A 94 12.08 -24.12 -5.25
CA ARG A 94 12.12 -25.35 -4.43
C ARG A 94 13.45 -25.54 -3.68
N VAL A 95 14.05 -24.44 -3.20
CA VAL A 95 15.31 -24.50 -2.43
C VAL A 95 15.08 -25.31 -1.13
N PRO A 96 16.00 -26.22 -0.73
CA PRO A 96 15.88 -26.96 0.53
C PRO A 96 15.70 -26.02 1.73
N GLY A 97 14.70 -26.27 2.58
CA GLY A 97 14.36 -25.40 3.72
C GLY A 97 13.37 -24.26 3.41
N SER A 98 12.90 -24.13 2.16
CA SER A 98 11.95 -23.09 1.73
C SER A 98 10.51 -23.25 2.25
N GLN A 99 10.20 -24.30 3.00
CA GLN A 99 8.81 -24.64 3.37
C GLN A 99 8.18 -23.62 4.32
N ASN A 100 8.99 -22.97 5.18
CA ASN A 100 8.53 -21.91 6.08
C ASN A 100 8.39 -20.53 5.40
N LEU A 101 8.84 -20.38 4.13
CA LEU A 101 8.91 -19.07 3.46
C LEU A 101 7.53 -18.50 3.14
N ALA A 102 6.51 -19.35 2.94
CA ALA A 102 5.14 -18.88 2.70
C ALA A 102 4.60 -18.00 3.84
N THR A 103 4.92 -18.37 5.09
CA THR A 103 4.58 -17.62 6.29
C THR A 103 5.26 -16.25 6.31
N TYR A 104 6.56 -16.20 5.99
CA TYR A 104 7.30 -14.94 5.91
C TYR A 104 6.79 -14.04 4.79
N THR A 105 6.46 -14.60 3.61
CA THR A 105 5.84 -13.86 2.52
C THR A 105 4.52 -13.20 2.97
N PHE A 106 3.68 -13.94 3.70
CA PHE A 106 2.42 -13.41 4.21
C PHE A 106 2.64 -12.27 5.22
N ALA A 107 3.52 -12.45 6.20
CA ALA A 107 3.86 -11.40 7.16
C ALA A 107 4.38 -10.14 6.44
N SER A 108 5.26 -10.33 5.45
CA SER A 108 5.79 -9.24 4.63
C SER A 108 4.70 -8.52 3.83
N ALA A 109 3.69 -9.24 3.33
CA ALA A 109 2.56 -8.65 2.62
C ALA A 109 1.66 -7.80 3.54
N VAL A 110 1.47 -8.22 4.79
CA VAL A 110 0.71 -7.44 5.79
C VAL A 110 1.45 -6.13 6.10
N VAL A 111 2.76 -6.22 6.38
CA VAL A 111 3.59 -5.04 6.68
C VAL A 111 3.65 -4.09 5.48
N HIS A 112 3.86 -4.62 4.27
CA HIS A 112 3.84 -3.85 3.02
C HIS A 112 2.52 -3.09 2.85
N GLY A 113 1.38 -3.76 3.06
CA GLY A 113 0.06 -3.13 2.95
C GLY A 113 -0.13 -1.97 3.92
N LEU A 114 0.29 -2.12 5.18
CA LEU A 114 0.18 -1.08 6.21
C LEU A 114 1.01 0.17 5.86
N PHE A 115 2.29 -0.01 5.53
CA PHE A 115 3.15 1.12 5.20
C PHE A 115 2.78 1.78 3.87
N SER A 116 2.27 1.02 2.90
CA SER A 116 1.73 1.58 1.66
C SER A 116 0.51 2.47 1.90
N ASP A 117 -0.40 2.08 2.80
CA ASP A 117 -1.54 2.91 3.18
C ASP A 117 -1.11 4.18 3.91
N LEU A 118 -0.10 4.08 4.80
CA LEU A 118 0.48 5.23 5.49
C LEU A 118 1.13 6.22 4.53
N ALA A 119 1.89 5.72 3.54
CA ALA A 119 2.50 6.54 2.50
C ALA A 119 1.44 7.26 1.65
N SER A 120 0.37 6.55 1.23
CA SER A 120 -0.74 7.14 0.48
C SER A 120 -1.46 8.25 1.25
N ALA A 121 -1.79 8.00 2.53
CA ALA A 121 -2.45 8.97 3.38
C ALA A 121 -1.56 10.20 3.65
N THR A 122 -0.26 9.99 3.87
CA THR A 122 0.72 11.06 4.04
C THR A 122 0.84 11.90 2.77
N THR A 123 0.90 11.26 1.60
CA THR A 123 0.95 11.95 0.30
C THR A 123 -0.28 12.82 0.09
N THR A 124 -1.46 12.31 0.45
CA THR A 124 -2.72 13.07 0.41
C THR A 124 -2.67 14.30 1.32
N TYR A 125 -2.16 14.14 2.54
CA TYR A 125 -1.98 15.24 3.48
C TYR A 125 -0.99 16.30 2.96
N ILE A 126 0.14 15.88 2.38
CA ILE A 126 1.10 16.79 1.74
C ILE A 126 0.44 17.54 0.59
N ALA A 127 -0.30 16.85 -0.29
CA ALA A 127 -1.02 17.47 -1.40
C ALA A 127 -2.02 18.53 -0.93
N LEU A 128 -2.79 18.23 0.13
CA LEU A 128 -3.71 19.15 0.77
C LEU A 128 -3.00 20.38 1.33
N GLN A 129 -1.90 20.16 2.06
CA GLN A 129 -1.10 21.25 2.61
C GLN A 129 -0.57 22.17 1.50
N ARG A 130 -0.05 21.60 0.40
CA ARG A 130 0.44 22.38 -0.75
C ARG A 130 -0.68 23.11 -1.48
N GLY A 131 -1.80 22.45 -1.72
CA GLY A 131 -2.97 23.04 -2.37
C GLY A 131 -3.53 24.21 -1.58
N LEU A 132 -3.67 24.05 -0.25
CA LEU A 132 -4.13 25.13 0.63
C LEU A 132 -3.13 26.28 0.70
N CYS A 133 -1.82 26.02 0.67
CA CYS A 133 -0.81 27.08 0.63
C CYS A 133 -0.93 27.97 -0.60
N VAL A 134 -1.38 27.41 -1.73
CA VAL A 134 -1.60 28.16 -2.96
C VAL A 134 -2.96 28.88 -2.95
N ALA A 135 -4.03 28.22 -2.49
CA ALA A 135 -5.37 28.81 -2.46
C ALA A 135 -5.51 29.90 -1.39
N TRP A 136 -5.03 29.64 -0.17
CA TRP A 136 -5.22 30.49 1.01
C TRP A 136 -3.94 30.65 1.84
N PRO A 137 -2.98 31.47 1.35
CA PRO A 137 -1.67 31.65 1.99
C PRO A 137 -1.74 32.22 3.42
N PHE A 138 -2.80 32.98 3.76
CA PHE A 138 -2.95 33.56 5.10
C PHE A 138 -3.36 32.52 6.15
N LEU A 139 -4.17 31.53 5.76
CA LEU A 139 -4.61 30.48 6.68
C LEU A 139 -3.49 29.47 6.94
N THR A 140 -2.69 29.17 5.92
CA THR A 140 -1.65 28.14 6.00
C THR A 140 -0.47 28.51 6.90
N ARG A 141 -0.17 29.80 7.01
CA ARG A 141 0.87 30.31 7.93
C ARG A 141 0.61 29.98 9.40
N TYR A 142 -0.67 29.87 9.79
CA TYR A 142 -1.07 29.56 11.17
C TYR A 142 -1.55 28.10 11.34
N ALA A 143 -2.09 27.50 10.28
CA ALA A 143 -2.62 26.13 10.33
C ALA A 143 -1.51 25.06 10.37
N PHE A 144 -0.48 25.20 9.52
CA PHE A 144 0.51 24.14 9.29
C PHE A 144 1.82 24.34 10.06
N THR A 145 1.72 24.29 11.38
CA THR A 145 2.93 24.24 12.23
C THR A 145 3.50 22.83 12.30
N ARG A 146 4.78 22.72 12.63
CA ARG A 146 5.49 21.43 12.78
C ARG A 146 4.77 20.48 13.73
N ASN A 147 4.43 20.95 14.93
CA ASN A 147 3.81 20.12 15.97
C ASN A 147 2.41 19.65 15.56
N ARG A 148 1.63 20.50 14.88
CA ARG A 148 0.31 20.10 14.37
C ARG A 148 0.42 19.06 13.27
N SER A 149 1.42 19.18 12.40
CA SER A 149 1.65 18.19 11.35
C SER A 149 2.08 16.84 11.91
N LEU A 150 2.96 16.84 12.93
CA LEU A 150 3.29 15.62 13.67
C LEU A 150 2.04 14.98 14.30
N ALA A 151 1.18 15.78 14.94
CA ALA A 151 -0.07 15.28 15.52
C ALA A 151 -0.97 14.65 14.45
N VAL A 152 -1.14 15.29 13.29
CA VAL A 152 -1.93 14.73 12.17
C VAL A 152 -1.32 13.43 11.66
N LEU A 153 0.00 13.35 11.48
CA LEU A 153 0.67 12.12 11.05
C LEU A 153 0.46 11.00 12.07
N ILE A 154 0.60 11.29 13.37
CA ILE A 154 0.33 10.30 14.44
C ILE A 154 -1.12 9.82 14.39
N VAL A 155 -2.09 10.73 14.21
CA VAL A 155 -3.51 10.36 14.08
C VAL A 155 -3.73 9.47 12.86
N ILE A 156 -3.16 9.81 11.70
CA ILE A 156 -3.21 8.97 10.49
C ILE A 156 -2.66 7.58 10.80
N THR A 157 -1.52 7.49 11.48
CA THR A 157 -0.89 6.22 11.87
C THR A 157 -1.79 5.42 12.79
N VAL A 158 -2.33 6.02 13.84
CA VAL A 158 -3.20 5.33 14.81
C VAL A 158 -4.49 4.84 14.15
N VAL A 159 -5.12 5.65 13.30
CA VAL A 159 -6.35 5.25 12.58
C VAL A 159 -6.07 4.08 11.64
N LEU A 160 -5.01 4.16 10.82
CA LEU A 160 -4.68 3.11 9.88
C LEU A 160 -4.21 1.82 10.56
N LEU A 161 -3.45 1.93 11.66
CA LEU A 161 -3.10 0.77 12.49
C LEU A 161 -4.33 0.18 13.16
N GLY A 162 -5.26 1.00 13.65
CA GLY A 162 -6.52 0.53 14.24
C GLY A 162 -7.39 -0.22 13.24
N CYS A 163 -7.48 0.25 12.00
CA CYS A 163 -8.21 -0.42 10.93
C CYS A 163 -7.48 -1.67 10.38
N GLY A 164 -6.14 -1.66 10.37
CA GLY A 164 -5.32 -2.75 9.85
C GLY A 164 -5.01 -3.87 10.85
N MET A 165 -4.96 -3.55 12.15
CA MET A 165 -4.66 -4.49 13.25
C MET A 165 -5.57 -5.71 13.28
N PRO A 166 -6.91 -5.61 13.12
CA PRO A 166 -7.81 -6.76 13.08
C PRO A 166 -7.41 -7.79 12.03
N ARG A 167 -6.88 -7.34 10.88
CA ARG A 167 -6.36 -8.24 9.83
C ARG A 167 -5.05 -8.92 10.26
N ALA A 168 -4.24 -8.23 11.06
CA ALA A 168 -2.96 -8.76 11.55
C ALA A 168 -3.11 -9.74 12.72
N VAL A 169 -4.16 -9.64 13.54
CA VAL A 169 -4.36 -10.52 14.70
C VAL A 169 -5.20 -11.77 14.39
N THR A 170 -5.82 -11.82 13.20
CA THR A 170 -6.72 -12.92 12.80
C THR A 170 -6.01 -14.11 12.16
N PHE A 171 -4.69 -14.19 12.30
CA PHE A 171 -3.91 -15.36 11.90
C PHE A 171 -3.01 -15.83 13.04
N ARG A 172 -2.81 -17.15 13.11
CA ARG A 172 -1.82 -17.77 13.99
C ARG A 172 -0.89 -18.67 13.19
N PHE A 173 0.37 -18.73 13.60
CA PHE A 173 1.31 -19.68 13.02
C PHE A 173 1.20 -21.01 13.76
N ILE A 174 0.76 -22.04 13.04
CA ILE A 174 0.75 -23.41 13.53
C ILE A 174 1.88 -24.19 12.86
N LYS A 175 2.56 -25.04 13.63
CA LYS A 175 3.56 -25.97 13.10
C LYS A 175 2.87 -27.25 12.68
N VAL A 176 2.92 -27.57 11.40
CA VAL A 176 2.34 -28.77 10.81
C VAL A 176 3.48 -29.68 10.32
N PRO A 177 3.45 -31.00 10.59
CA PRO A 177 4.44 -31.93 10.04
C PRO A 177 4.43 -31.89 8.50
N ASP A 178 5.60 -31.85 7.88
CA ASP A 178 5.72 -31.92 6.42
C ASP A 178 5.36 -33.34 5.93
N PRO A 179 4.31 -33.51 5.09
CA PRO A 179 3.92 -34.81 4.58
C PRO A 179 4.98 -35.46 3.68
N ASN A 180 5.94 -34.69 3.14
CA ASN A 180 7.01 -35.22 2.30
C ASN A 180 8.27 -35.60 3.10
N ASN A 181 8.44 -35.08 4.30
CA ASN A 181 9.63 -35.30 5.12
C ASN A 181 9.24 -35.22 6.60
N ASN A 182 8.99 -36.39 7.22
CA ASN A 182 8.53 -36.52 8.61
C ASN A 182 9.41 -35.84 9.69
N ALA A 183 10.60 -35.35 9.31
CA ALA A 183 11.52 -34.63 10.20
C ALA A 183 11.32 -33.10 10.20
N SER A 184 10.70 -32.49 9.18
CA SER A 184 10.55 -31.03 9.07
C SER A 184 9.15 -30.55 9.47
N GLN A 185 9.09 -29.49 10.29
CA GLN A 185 7.84 -28.81 10.64
C GLN A 185 7.69 -27.54 9.81
N ILE A 186 6.51 -27.36 9.21
CA ILE A 186 6.13 -26.21 8.39
C ILE A 186 5.25 -25.27 9.22
N ALA A 187 5.60 -23.99 9.29
CA ALA A 187 4.75 -22.95 9.84
C ALA A 187 3.69 -22.56 8.80
N VAL A 188 2.43 -22.86 9.09
CA VAL A 188 1.29 -22.48 8.27
C VAL A 188 0.50 -21.37 8.98
N ALA A 189 0.14 -20.32 8.24
CA ALA A 189 -0.78 -19.31 8.74
C ALA A 189 -2.21 -19.89 8.73
N GLN A 190 -2.75 -20.14 9.91
CA GLN A 190 -4.16 -20.51 10.08
C GLN A 190 -4.98 -19.26 10.37
N PHE A 191 -5.98 -19.02 9.54
CA PHE A 191 -6.93 -17.92 9.71
C PHE A 191 -8.09 -18.35 10.62
N PHE A 192 -8.54 -17.44 11.47
CA PHE A 192 -9.80 -17.62 12.20
C PHE A 192 -11.00 -17.39 11.27
N GLU A 193 -12.15 -18.00 11.55
CA GLU A 193 -13.38 -17.85 10.75
C GLU A 193 -13.80 -16.38 10.60
N ILE A 194 -13.50 -15.54 11.59
CA ILE A 194 -13.80 -14.11 11.56
C ILE A 194 -12.90 -13.30 10.60
N HIS A 195 -11.82 -13.89 10.08
CA HIS A 195 -10.86 -13.21 9.21
C HIS A 195 -11.52 -12.63 7.96
N ASP A 196 -12.44 -13.36 7.33
CA ASP A 196 -13.07 -12.92 6.08
C ASP A 196 -13.98 -11.72 6.27
N ASN A 197 -14.66 -11.63 7.43
CA ASN A 197 -15.46 -10.46 7.78
C ASN A 197 -14.58 -9.21 7.96
N PHE A 198 -13.47 -9.34 8.71
CA PHE A 198 -12.54 -8.22 8.89
C PHE A 198 -11.82 -7.83 7.60
N LYS A 199 -11.46 -8.81 6.76
CA LYS A 199 -10.85 -8.58 5.45
C LYS A 199 -11.81 -7.80 4.55
N THR A 200 -13.07 -8.21 4.47
CA THR A 200 -14.11 -7.53 3.68
C THR A 200 -14.34 -6.12 4.17
N LEU A 201 -14.46 -5.92 5.50
CA LEU A 201 -14.62 -4.60 6.09
C LEU A 201 -13.42 -3.70 5.78
N TYR A 202 -12.19 -4.20 5.92
CA TYR A 202 -10.98 -3.45 5.57
C TYR A 202 -10.94 -3.07 4.07
N LEU A 203 -11.32 -3.98 3.18
CA LEU A 203 -11.37 -3.69 1.74
C LEU A 203 -12.38 -2.59 1.42
N ILE A 204 -13.58 -2.65 2.01
CA ILE A 204 -14.62 -1.64 1.78
C ILE A 204 -14.21 -0.29 2.39
N PHE A 205 -13.82 -0.25 3.67
CA PHE A 205 -13.55 1.02 4.34
C PHE A 205 -12.20 1.64 3.94
N VAL A 206 -11.13 0.86 4.00
CA VAL A 206 -9.78 1.40 3.78
C VAL A 206 -9.45 1.46 2.29
N LYS A 207 -9.70 0.39 1.53
CA LYS A 207 -9.30 0.39 0.11
C LYS A 207 -10.29 1.15 -0.76
N PHE A 208 -11.59 0.99 -0.54
CA PHE A 208 -12.60 1.66 -1.38
C PHE A 208 -12.88 3.09 -0.90
N PHE A 209 -13.46 3.28 0.30
CA PHE A 209 -13.86 4.62 0.74
C PHE A 209 -12.69 5.60 0.96
N MET A 210 -11.67 5.17 1.72
CA MET A 210 -10.52 6.04 1.99
C MET A 210 -9.70 6.27 0.73
N GLY A 211 -9.47 5.23 -0.09
CA GLY A 211 -8.80 5.36 -1.39
C GLY A 211 -9.50 6.33 -2.35
N PHE A 212 -10.83 6.25 -2.46
CA PHE A 212 -11.61 7.17 -3.30
C PHE A 212 -11.55 8.61 -2.79
N THR A 213 -11.63 8.79 -1.46
CA THR A 213 -11.50 10.11 -0.83
C THR A 213 -10.11 10.71 -1.08
N GLN A 214 -9.04 9.91 -0.91
CA GLN A 214 -7.67 10.32 -1.19
C GLN A 214 -7.50 10.78 -2.65
N TYR A 215 -8.04 10.00 -3.59
CA TYR A 215 -7.99 10.32 -5.01
C TYR A 215 -8.67 11.66 -5.31
N ILE A 216 -9.89 11.86 -4.83
CA ILE A 216 -10.62 13.14 -5.01
C ILE A 216 -9.81 14.31 -4.45
N VAL A 217 -9.31 14.18 -3.22
CA VAL A 217 -8.54 15.25 -2.56
C VAL A 217 -7.28 15.57 -3.35
N ILE A 218 -6.51 14.57 -3.78
CA ILE A 218 -5.29 14.77 -4.57
C ILE A 218 -5.63 15.47 -5.90
N SER A 219 -6.67 15.02 -6.61
CA SER A 219 -7.09 15.62 -7.88
C SER A 219 -7.49 17.09 -7.72
N VAL A 220 -8.30 17.41 -6.71
CA VAL A 220 -8.69 18.80 -6.42
C VAL A 220 -7.48 19.65 -6.07
N CYS A 221 -6.58 19.16 -5.22
CA CYS A 221 -5.36 19.89 -4.85
C CYS A 221 -4.45 20.12 -6.05
N ALA A 222 -4.30 19.14 -6.94
CA ALA A 222 -3.52 19.27 -8.16
C ALA A 222 -4.08 20.38 -9.08
N VAL A 223 -5.41 20.42 -9.27
CA VAL A 223 -6.07 21.48 -10.06
C VAL A 223 -5.86 22.85 -9.43
N VAL A 224 -6.02 22.96 -8.11
CA VAL A 224 -5.81 24.22 -7.38
C VAL A 224 -4.36 24.72 -7.52
N ILE A 225 -3.38 23.83 -7.34
CA ILE A 225 -1.96 24.15 -7.50
C ILE A 225 -1.69 24.62 -8.93
N TYR A 226 -2.21 23.89 -9.92
CA TYR A 226 -2.04 24.23 -11.34
C TYR A 226 -2.58 25.63 -11.66
N ILE A 227 -3.81 25.94 -11.23
CA ILE A 227 -4.43 27.25 -11.46
C ILE A 227 -3.61 28.36 -10.79
N GLY A 228 -3.24 28.18 -9.51
CA GLY A 228 -2.51 29.19 -8.76
C GLY A 228 -1.10 29.45 -9.31
N MET A 229 -0.39 28.41 -9.74
CA MET A 229 0.91 28.56 -10.42
C MET A 229 0.76 29.34 -11.72
N ARG A 230 -0.28 29.06 -12.52
CA ARG A 230 -0.54 29.78 -13.77
C ARG A 230 -0.83 31.26 -13.54
N SER A 231 -1.63 31.61 -12.53
CA SER A 231 -1.88 33.02 -12.20
C SER A 231 -0.60 33.75 -11.78
N SER A 232 0.24 33.13 -10.95
CA SER A 232 1.50 33.74 -10.51
C SER A 232 2.49 33.93 -11.67
N MET A 233 2.55 32.99 -12.62
CA MET A 233 3.40 33.13 -13.81
C MET A 233 2.93 34.28 -14.71
N ARG A 234 1.62 34.41 -14.94
CA ARG A 234 1.04 35.49 -15.76
C ARG A 234 1.32 36.88 -15.18
N LEU A 235 1.20 37.01 -13.85
CA LEU A 235 1.50 38.28 -13.17
C LEU A 235 2.99 38.63 -13.34
N LYS A 236 3.89 37.66 -13.14
CA LYS A 236 5.34 37.87 -13.32
C LYS A 236 5.72 38.25 -14.76
N SER A 237 5.09 37.66 -15.77
CA SER A 237 5.33 38.01 -17.17
C SER A 237 4.81 39.40 -17.54
N ALA A 238 3.70 39.84 -16.94
CA ALA A 238 3.15 41.18 -17.18
C ALA A 238 4.00 42.30 -16.54
N SER A 239 4.72 41.99 -15.46
CA SER A 239 5.57 42.94 -14.74
C SER A 239 7.03 43.04 -15.24
N ARG A 240 7.44 42.27 -16.25
CA ARG A 240 8.79 42.45 -16.87
C ARG A 240 8.69 43.48 -18.01
N PRO A 241 9.29 44.68 -17.88
CA PRO A 241 9.31 45.65 -18.98
C PRO A 241 10.12 45.06 -20.15
N SER A 242 9.56 45.17 -21.36
CA SER A 242 10.24 44.86 -22.61
C SER A 242 11.37 45.87 -22.82
N ILE A 243 12.61 45.40 -22.72
CA ILE A 243 13.81 46.12 -23.17
C ILE A 243 13.97 45.88 -24.67
#